data_AF-A0A536YIS4-F1
#
_entry.id   AF-A0A536YIS4-F1
#
_cell.length_a   1.000
_cell.length_b   1.000
_cell.length_c   1.000
_cell.angle_alpha   90.00
_cell.angle_beta   90.00
_cell.angle_gamma   90.00
#
_symmetry.space_group_name_H-M   'P 1'
#
loop_
_entity.id
_entity.type
_entity.pdbx_description
1 polymer ?
#
loop_
_entity_poly.entity_id
_entity_poly.type
_entity_poly.pdbx_seq_one_letter_code
_entity_poly.pdbx_strand_id
1 'polypeptide(L)'
;MPGMDGLALLTEIRMRRPDTPTLIITGHDEHALAIDALRGGAYDFIQKPIDRDDFVGALTRAIQAHARNRRVKDRRSALERCASELERTVEEFGRVPATPTSSEP
;
A
#
# COMPACT_ATOMS: atom_id res chain seq x y z
N MET A 1 -24.02 -1.91 13.18
CA MET A 1 -24.61 -2.91 12.26
C MET A 1 -24.76 -4.21 13.05
N PRO A 2 -25.92 -4.91 13.00
CA PRO A 2 -25.99 -6.24 13.59
C PRO A 2 -25.10 -7.18 12.77
N GLY A 3 -24.08 -7.76 13.40
CA GLY A 3 -23.14 -8.69 12.75
C GLY A 3 -21.68 -8.33 12.97
N MET A 4 -21.13 -7.41 12.18
CA MET A 4 -19.71 -7.04 12.21
C MET A 4 -19.53 -5.59 12.66
N ASP A 5 -18.67 -5.42 13.67
CA ASP A 5 -18.24 -4.11 14.16
C ASP A 5 -17.32 -3.40 13.13
N GLY A 6 -17.35 -2.07 13.11
CA GLY A 6 -16.55 -1.26 12.20
C GLY A 6 -15.05 -1.48 12.36
N LEU A 7 -14.57 -1.73 13.59
CA LEU A 7 -13.17 -2.05 13.85
C LEU A 7 -12.78 -3.46 13.37
N ALA A 8 -13.68 -4.42 13.47
CA ALA A 8 -13.47 -5.76 12.91
C ALA A 8 -13.36 -5.69 11.38
N LEU A 9 -14.22 -4.91 10.73
CA LEU A 9 -14.14 -4.66 9.28
C LEU A 9 -12.84 -3.95 8.89
N LEU A 10 -12.41 -2.94 9.65
CA LEU A 10 -11.13 -2.26 9.45
C LEU A 10 -9.97 -3.26 9.46
N THR A 11 -9.97 -4.17 10.44
CA THR A 11 -8.96 -5.21 10.56
C THR A 11 -8.95 -6.12 9.33
N GLU A 12 -10.12 -6.56 8.87
CA GLU A 12 -10.25 -7.41 7.69
C GLU A 12 -9.78 -6.71 6.39
N ILE A 13 -10.15 -5.44 6.21
CA ILE A 13 -9.71 -4.64 5.06
C ILE A 13 -8.19 -4.51 5.07
N ARG A 14 -7.58 -4.25 6.23
CA ARG A 14 -6.12 -4.14 6.34
C ARG A 14 -5.41 -5.45 6.03
N MET A 15 -5.97 -6.59 6.41
CA MET A 15 -5.40 -7.90 6.07
C MET A 15 -5.49 -8.19 4.58
N ARG A 16 -6.65 -7.92 3.94
CA ARG A 16 -6.86 -8.27 2.52
C ARG A 16 -6.30 -7.24 1.54
N ARG A 17 -6.37 -5.96 1.89
CA ARG A 17 -5.98 -4.82 1.04
C ARG A 17 -5.35 -3.70 1.87
N PRO A 18 -4.13 -3.91 2.38
CA PRO A 18 -3.45 -2.96 3.29
C PRO A 18 -3.25 -1.56 2.72
N ASP A 19 -3.23 -1.43 1.38
CA ASP A 19 -3.04 -0.15 0.71
C ASP A 19 -4.34 0.68 0.62
N THR A 20 -5.50 0.14 1.01
CA THR A 20 -6.80 0.83 0.93
C THR A 20 -7.01 1.73 2.15
N PRO A 21 -7.05 3.06 2.00
CA PRO A 21 -7.37 3.94 3.12
C PRO A 21 -8.83 3.72 3.55
N THR A 22 -9.05 3.63 4.86
CA THR A 22 -10.38 3.39 5.44
C THR A 22 -10.76 4.58 6.31
N LEU A 23 -11.95 5.15 6.11
CA LEU A 23 -12.50 6.20 6.96
C LEU A 23 -13.59 5.61 7.85
N ILE A 24 -13.54 5.91 9.15
CA ILE A 24 -14.55 5.43 10.11
C ILE A 24 -15.52 6.56 10.44
N ILE A 25 -16.81 6.27 10.47
CA ILE A 25 -17.85 7.26 10.84
C ILE A 25 -18.49 6.83 12.16
N THR A 26 -18.47 7.70 13.17
CA THR A 26 -18.74 7.34 14.58
C THR A 26 -19.59 8.39 15.30
N GLY A 27 -20.32 7.99 16.36
CA GLY A 27 -21.21 8.86 17.15
C GLY A 27 -20.50 9.66 18.25
N HIS A 28 -21.23 10.53 18.96
CA HIS A 28 -20.67 11.44 19.97
C HIS A 28 -20.02 10.72 21.17
N ASP A 29 -20.51 9.53 21.54
CA ASP A 29 -20.05 8.79 22.73
C ASP A 29 -18.86 7.85 22.47
N GLU A 30 -18.19 7.97 21.32
CA GLU A 30 -17.24 6.97 20.81
C GLU A 30 -15.82 7.55 20.59
N HIS A 31 -15.40 8.56 21.36
CA HIS A 31 -14.03 9.10 21.28
C HIS A 31 -12.94 8.04 21.46
N ALA A 32 -13.15 7.08 22.36
CA ALA A 32 -12.24 5.95 22.54
C ALA A 32 -12.18 5.07 21.27
N LEU A 33 -13.33 4.85 20.62
CA LEU A 33 -13.43 4.10 19.37
C LEU A 33 -12.69 4.79 18.22
N ALA A 34 -12.74 6.12 18.16
CA ALA A 34 -11.99 6.90 17.17
C ALA A 34 -10.48 6.72 17.35
N ILE A 35 -10.00 6.74 18.59
CA ILE A 35 -8.59 6.48 18.91
C ILE A 35 -8.21 5.05 18.52
N ASP A 36 -9.05 4.07 18.87
CA ASP A 36 -8.81 2.67 18.55
C ASP A 36 -8.85 2.39 17.04
N ALA A 37 -9.72 3.09 16.30
CA ALA A 37 -9.74 3.05 14.84
C ALA A 37 -8.42 3.57 14.25
N LEU A 38 -7.94 4.73 14.71
CA LEU A 38 -6.68 5.30 14.24
C LEU A 38 -5.49 4.41 14.58
N ARG A 39 -5.44 3.86 15.80
CA ARG A 39 -4.42 2.86 16.22
C ARG A 39 -4.50 1.58 15.42
N GLY A 40 -5.72 1.14 15.12
CA GLY A 40 -6.02 0.03 14.22
C GLY A 40 -5.67 0.34 12.76
N GLY A 41 -5.27 1.57 12.45
CA GLY A 41 -4.78 2.01 11.16
C GLY A 41 -5.87 2.37 10.16
N ALA A 42 -6.99 2.90 10.67
CA ALA A 42 -7.87 3.76 9.89
C ALA A 42 -7.08 4.98 9.40
N TYR A 43 -7.47 5.49 8.24
CA TYR A 43 -6.87 6.68 7.65
C TYR A 43 -7.32 7.95 8.35
N ASP A 44 -8.62 8.03 8.64
CA ASP A 44 -9.25 9.16 9.32
C ASP A 44 -10.56 8.69 9.96
N PHE A 45 -11.14 9.53 10.82
CA PHE A 45 -12.50 9.32 11.32
C PHE A 45 -13.36 10.57 11.12
N ILE A 46 -14.67 10.38 11.08
CA ILE A 46 -15.65 11.44 10.88
C ILE A 46 -16.71 11.30 11.96
N GLN A 47 -16.89 12.35 12.74
CA GLN A 47 -17.90 12.38 13.78
C GLN A 47 -19.28 12.67 13.19
N LYS A 48 -20.32 12.07 13.78
CA LYS A 48 -21.71 12.42 13.50
C LYS A 48 -22.16 13.63 14.36
N PRO A 49 -22.98 14.54 13.84
CA PRO A 49 -23.52 14.56 12.47
C PRO A 49 -22.42 14.89 11.44
N ILE A 50 -22.51 14.27 10.27
CA ILE A 50 -21.48 14.39 9.23
C ILE A 50 -21.54 15.81 8.66
N ASP A 51 -20.48 16.59 8.88
CA ASP A 51 -20.24 17.81 8.11
C ASP A 51 -19.79 17.45 6.68
N ARG A 52 -20.39 18.10 5.70
CA ARG A 52 -20.17 17.78 4.29
C ARG A 52 -18.77 18.17 3.83
N ASP A 53 -18.27 19.32 4.27
CA ASP A 53 -16.99 19.84 3.81
C ASP A 53 -15.85 19.06 4.45
N ASP A 54 -15.99 18.68 5.73
CA ASP A 54 -15.06 17.78 6.41
C ASP A 54 -15.04 16.40 5.76
N PHE A 55 -16.21 15.84 5.42
CA PHE A 55 -16.32 14.54 4.74
C PHE A 55 -15.65 14.55 3.36
N VAL A 56 -15.94 15.56 2.55
CA VAL A 56 -15.33 15.71 1.23
C VAL A 56 -13.82 15.90 1.36
N GLY A 57 -13.37 16.75 2.31
CA GLY A 57 -11.96 16.97 2.57
C GLY A 57 -11.22 15.69 2.95
N ALA A 58 -11.77 14.92 3.90
CA ALA A 58 -11.19 13.65 4.34
C ALA A 58 -11.12 12.62 3.19
N LEU A 59 -12.19 12.51 2.41
CA LEU A 59 -12.24 11.61 1.26
C LEU A 59 -11.22 12.00 0.18
N THR A 60 -11.12 13.29 -0.15
CA THR A 60 -10.13 13.79 -1.12
C THR A 60 -8.71 13.48 -0.68
N ARG A 61 -8.36 13.74 0.60
CA ARG A 61 -7.04 13.40 1.14
C ARG A 61 -6.75 11.90 1.04
N ALA A 62 -7.72 11.06 1.39
CA ALA A 62 -7.59 9.61 1.33
C ALA A 62 -7.33 9.10 -0.10
N ILE A 63 -8.10 9.59 -1.08
CA ILE A 63 -7.93 9.23 -2.50
C ILE A 63 -6.55 9.64 -3.01
N GLN A 64 -6.12 10.87 -2.71
CA GLN A 64 -4.80 11.36 -3.11
C GLN A 64 -3.67 10.54 -2.48
N ALA A 65 -3.79 10.21 -1.19
CA ALA A 65 -2.81 9.36 -0.50
C ALA A 65 -2.74 7.97 -1.13
N HIS A 66 -3.88 7.36 -1.46
CA HIS A 66 -3.91 6.06 -2.15
C HIS A 66 -3.24 6.11 -3.53
N ALA A 67 -3.57 7.12 -4.34
CA ALA A 67 -2.98 7.30 -5.66
C ALA A 67 -1.46 7.50 -5.58
N ARG A 68 -0.98 8.28 -4.60
CA ARG A 68 0.45 8.47 -4.35
C ARG A 68 1.14 7.16 -3.98
N ASN A 69 0.58 6.39 -3.04
CA ASN A 69 1.16 5.12 -2.59
C ASN A 69 1.22 4.09 -3.73
N ARG A 70 0.17 4.03 -4.57
CA ARG A 70 0.18 3.19 -5.77
C ARG A 70 1.32 3.55 -6.72
N ARG A 71 1.49 4.83 -7.05
CA ARG A 71 2.58 5.30 -7.92
C ARG A 71 3.96 4.92 -7.40
N VAL A 72 4.18 5.06 -6.08
CA VAL A 72 5.44 4.68 -5.43
C VAL A 72 5.67 3.17 -5.55
N LYS A 73 4.63 2.35 -5.29
CA LYS A 73 4.70 0.90 -5.40
C LYS A 73 4.99 0.45 -6.83
N ASP A 74 4.26 1.00 -7.80
CA ASP A 74 4.44 0.69 -9.22
C ASP A 74 5.85 1.05 -9.70
N ARG A 75 6.35 2.22 -9.28
CA ARG A 75 7.72 2.65 -9.61
C ARG A 75 8.77 1.75 -8.99
N ARG A 76 8.60 1.37 -7.72
CA ARG A 76 9.49 0.45 -7.02
C ARG A 76 9.54 -0.90 -7.72
N SER A 77 8.39 -1.49 -8.03
CA SER A 77 8.32 -2.77 -8.75
C SER A 77 8.93 -2.68 -10.15
N ALA A 78 8.83 -1.53 -10.83
CA ALA A 78 9.51 -1.34 -12.11
C ALA A 78 11.03 -1.33 -11.97
N LEU A 79 11.58 -0.65 -10.96
CA LEU A 79 13.02 -0.63 -10.69
C LEU A 79 13.54 -2.02 -10.31
N GLU A 80 12.80 -2.76 -9.47
CA GLU A 80 13.15 -4.13 -9.06
C GLU A 80 13.21 -5.08 -10.27
N ARG A 81 12.31 -4.93 -11.25
CA ARG A 81 12.35 -5.69 -12.51
C ARG A 81 13.58 -5.35 -13.34
N CYS A 82 13.85 -4.07 -13.56
CA CYS A 82 15.03 -3.64 -14.32
C CYS A 82 16.34 -4.10 -13.66
N ALA A 83 16.44 -4.05 -12.33
CA ALA A 83 17.60 -4.55 -11.60
C ALA A 83 17.80 -6.07 -11.83
N SER A 84 16.73 -6.85 -11.70
CA SER A 84 16.75 -8.30 -11.92
C SER A 84 17.16 -8.67 -13.37
N GLU A 85 16.73 -7.87 -14.36
CA GLU A 85 17.10 -8.07 -15.76
C GLU A 85 18.59 -7.78 -16.02
N LEU A 86 19.13 -6.73 -15.40
CA LEU A 86 20.54 -6.38 -15.52
C LEU A 86 21.42 -7.44 -14.86
N GLU A 87 21.04 -7.92 -13.67
CA GLU A 87 21.74 -9.00 -12.96
C GLU A 87 21.83 -10.26 -13.82
N ARG A 88 20.72 -10.70 -14.43
CA ARG A 88 20.71 -11.85 -15.36
C ARG A 88 21.64 -11.65 -16.55
N THR A 89 21.66 -10.44 -17.10
CA THR A 89 22.50 -10.12 -18.27
C THR A 89 23.98 -10.18 -17.91
N VAL A 90 24.37 -9.62 -16.76
CA VAL A 90 25.76 -9.67 -16.27
C VAL A 90 26.20 -11.10 -15.98
N GLU A 91 25.34 -11.94 -15.39
CA GLU A 91 25.63 -13.36 -15.18
C GLU A 91 25.84 -14.13 -16.50
N GLU A 92 25.07 -13.81 -17.54
CA GLU A 92 25.18 -14.43 -18.86
C GLU A 92 26.47 -14.04 -19.59
N PHE A 93 26.85 -12.75 -19.55
CA PHE A 93 28.12 -12.26 -20.12
C PHE A 93 29.35 -12.67 -19.29
N GLY A 94 29.21 -12.92 -17.99
CA GLY A 94 30.28 -13.46 -17.14
C GLY A 94 30.69 -14.89 -17.47
N ARG A 95 29.95 -15.59 -18.35
CA ARG A 95 30.14 -17.01 -18.69
C ARG A 95 30.82 -17.26 -20.04
N VAL A 96 31.61 -16.30 -20.57
CA VAL A 96 32.39 -16.51 -21.80
C VAL A 96 33.30 -17.75 -21.61
N PRO A 97 33.15 -18.81 -22.42
CA PRO A 97 34.02 -19.97 -22.33
C PRO A 97 35.42 -19.55 -22.76
N ALA A 98 36.43 -19.85 -21.93
CA ALA A 98 37.82 -19.75 -22.31
C ALA A 98 38.00 -20.52 -23.62
N THR A 99 38.30 -19.81 -24.70
CA THR A 99 38.63 -20.42 -25.98
C THR A 99 39.90 -21.27 -25.75
N PRO A 100 39.88 -22.59 -25.99
CA PRO A 100 41.12 -23.36 -26.02
C PRO A 100 41.92 -22.79 -27.19
N THR A 101 43.02 -22.13 -26.84
CA THR A 101 43.97 -21.58 -27.80
C THR A 101 44.55 -22.78 -28.55
N SER A 102 44.19 -22.89 -29.83
CA SER A 102 44.74 -23.85 -30.77
C SER A 102 46.26 -23.69 -30.78
N SER A 103 46.96 -24.64 -30.17
CA SER A 103 48.36 -24.89 -30.42
C SER A 103 48.46 -25.73 -31.70
N GLU A 104 48.67 -25.05 -32.82
CA GLU A 104 49.26 -25.62 -34.04
C GLU A 104 50.69 -25.07 -34.20
N PRO A 105 51.58 -25.74 -34.95
CA PRO A 105 51.60 -27.13 -35.41
C PRO A 105 52.83 -27.93 -34.89
#